data_AF-A0A2V2EX28-F1
#
_entry.id   AF-A0A2V2EX28-F1
#
_cell.length_a   1.000
_cell.length_b   1.000
_cell.length_c   1.000
_cell.angle_alpha   90.00
_cell.angle_beta   90.00
_cell.angle_gamma   90.00
#
_symmetry.space_group_name_H-M   'P 1'
#
loop_
_entity.id
_entity.type
_entity.pdbx_description
1 polymer ?
#
loop_
_entity_poly.entity_id
_entity_poly.type
_entity_poly.pdbx_seq_one_letter_code
_entity_poly.pdbx_strand_id
1 'polypeptide(L)'
;MSDEQIRQALVRRAVGYETDEVVEEYGFNDGEAVLIKRKVTKKSVPPDIQAAKMLMDGQTPLSELSDEMLEEEKQRLLRQLRRQEED
;
A
#
# COMPACT_ATOMS: atom_id res chain seq x y z
N MET A 1 6.90 7.48 -9.05
CA MET A 1 6.24 6.90 -7.87
C MET A 1 7.29 6.78 -6.80
N SER A 2 7.00 7.22 -5.57
CA SER A 2 7.90 7.03 -4.43
C SER A 2 7.67 5.65 -3.80
N ASP A 3 8.67 5.14 -3.07
CA ASP A 3 8.57 3.88 -2.32
C ASP A 3 7.39 3.88 -1.35
N GLU A 4 7.09 5.04 -0.76
CA GLU A 4 5.94 5.22 0.12
C GLU A 4 4.60 5.01 -0.61
N GLN A 5 4.47 5.50 -1.85
CA GLN A 5 3.27 5.28 -2.65
C GLN A 5 3.07 3.80 -2.99
N ILE A 6 4.17 3.08 -3.25
CA ILE A 6 4.14 1.64 -3.53
C ILE A 6 3.73 0.88 -2.27
N ARG A 7 4.31 1.21 -1.11
CA ARG A 7 3.97 0.61 0.18
C ARG A 7 2.49 0.79 0.52
N GLN A 8 1.95 2.01 0.36
CA GLN A 8 0.53 2.28 0.61
C GLN A 8 -0.38 1.50 -0.34
N ALA A 9 -0.02 1.38 -1.61
CA ALA A 9 -0.77 0.57 -2.57
C ALA A 9 -0.78 -0.93 -2.17
N LEU A 10 0.37 -1.44 -1.72
CA LEU A 10 0.49 -2.81 -1.21
C LEU A 10 -0.40 -3.03 0.01
N VAL A 11 -0.40 -2.09 0.97
CA VAL A 11 -1.25 -2.16 2.18
C VAL A 11 -2.73 -2.20 1.80
N ARG A 12 -3.19 -1.30 0.92
CA ARG A 12 -4.59 -1.30 0.46
C ARG A 12 -4.96 -2.63 -0.18
N ARG A 13 -4.07 -3.21 -0.98
CA ARG A 13 -4.29 -4.51 -1.62
C ARG A 13 -4.32 -5.66 -0.61
N ALA A 14 -3.44 -5.63 0.39
CA ALA A 14 -3.34 -6.66 1.43
C ALA A 14 -4.60 -6.74 2.29
N VAL A 15 -5.17 -5.59 2.69
CA VAL A 15 -6.38 -5.56 3.56
C VAL A 15 -7.69 -5.55 2.78
N GLY A 16 -7.64 -5.40 1.46
CA GLY A 16 -8.82 -5.19 0.62
C GLY A 16 -9.34 -3.76 0.70
N TYR A 17 -10.11 -3.34 -0.29
CA TYR A 17 -10.66 -1.99 -0.35
C TYR A 17 -11.89 -1.91 -1.24
N GLU A 18 -12.66 -0.83 -1.08
CA GLU A 18 -13.74 -0.49 -2.01
C GLU A 18 -13.26 0.51 -3.06
N THR A 19 -13.77 0.37 -4.28
CA THR A 19 -13.53 1.30 -5.37
C THR A 19 -14.81 1.55 -6.15
N ASP A 20 -14.95 2.76 -6.67
CA ASP A 20 -16.06 3.11 -7.53
C ASP A 20 -15.67 2.85 -8.99
N GLU A 21 -16.51 2.11 -9.71
CA GLU A 21 -16.48 2.00 -11.16
C GLU A 21 -17.53 2.96 -11.72
N VAL A 22 -17.06 3.95 -12.48
CA VAL A 22 -17.91 4.99 -13.06
C VAL A 22 -18.08 4.74 -14.55
N VAL A 23 -19.32 4.56 -14.98
CA VAL A 23 -19.71 4.45 -16.39
C VAL A 23 -20.49 5.70 -16.77
N GLU A 24 -19.97 6.45 -17.73
CA GLU A 24 -20.58 7.66 -18.26
C GLU A 24 -20.98 7.45 -19.72
N GLU A 25 -22.24 7.69 -20.03
CA GLU A 25 -22.80 7.64 -21.38
C GLU A 25 -22.98 9.08 -21.86
N TYR A 26 -22.37 9.42 -23.00
CA TYR A 26 -22.45 10.73 -23.63
C TYR A 26 -23.30 10.65 -24.90
N GLY A 27 -24.15 11.64 -25.10
CA GLY A 27 -24.91 11.87 -26.33
C GLY A 27 -24.46 13.17 -26.99
N PHE A 28 -24.83 13.39 -28.24
CA PHE A 28 -24.52 14.64 -28.93
C PHE A 28 -25.76 15.54 -29.00
N ASN A 29 -25.63 16.79 -28.57
CA ASN A 29 -26.62 17.84 -28.73
C ASN A 29 -25.95 19.06 -29.37
N ASP A 30 -26.47 19.54 -30.50
CA ASP A 30 -25.88 20.63 -31.30
C ASP A 30 -24.37 20.49 -31.59
N GLY A 31 -23.89 19.25 -31.75
CA GLY A 31 -22.48 18.95 -32.04
C GLY A 31 -21.58 18.85 -30.80
N GLU A 32 -22.11 19.10 -29.60
CA GLU A 32 -21.37 18.96 -28.34
C GLU A 32 -21.73 17.64 -27.64
N ALA A 33 -20.71 16.99 -27.05
CA ALA A 33 -20.91 15.80 -26.24
C ALA A 33 -21.46 16.18 -24.86
N VAL A 34 -22.70 15.80 -24.58
CA VAL A 34 -23.38 16.03 -23.30
C VAL A 34 -23.47 14.72 -22.52
N LEU A 35 -23.17 14.76 -21.21
CA LEU A 35 -23.33 13.61 -20.33
C LEU A 35 -24.82 13.29 -20.17
N ILE A 36 -25.26 12.13 -20.67
CA ILE A 36 -26.66 11.70 -20.63
C ILE A 36 -26.94 10.84 -19.40
N LYS A 37 -25.95 10.04 -18.99
CA LYS A 37 -26.13 9.11 -17.87
C LYS A 37 -24.81 8.81 -17.19
N ARG A 38 -24.82 8.77 -15.86
CA ARG A 38 -23.69 8.35 -15.05
C ARG A 38 -24.13 7.25 -14.09
N LYS A 39 -23.51 6.08 -14.21
CA LYS A 39 -23.70 4.94 -13.31
C LYS A 39 -22.44 4.75 -12.48
N VAL A 40 -22.58 4.82 -11.15
CA VAL A 40 -21.48 4.55 -10.21
C VAL A 40 -21.76 3.20 -9.54
N THR A 41 -20.84 2.25 -9.69
CA THR A 41 -20.93 0.92 -9.10
C THR A 41 -19.83 0.76 -8.07
N LYS A 42 -20.20 0.48 -6.80
CA LYS A 42 -19.23 0.14 -5.76
C LYS A 42 -18.74 -1.29 -5.96
N LYS A 43 -17.45 -1.47 -6.22
CA LYS A 43 -16.79 -2.76 -6.29
C LYS A 43 -15.94 -2.98 -5.05
N SER A 44 -16.10 -4.14 -4.43
CA SER A 44 -15.22 -4.59 -3.37
C SER A 44 -14.07 -5.37 -3.99
N VAL A 45 -12.85 -4.94 -3.68
CA VAL A 45 -11.62 -5.68 -3.95
C VAL A 45 -11.28 -6.46 -2.68
N PRO A 46 -11.30 -7.81 -2.71
CA PRO A 46 -11.04 -8.61 -1.53
C PRO A 46 -9.57 -8.48 -1.09
N PRO A 47 -9.28 -8.78 0.19
CA PRO A 47 -7.93 -8.91 0.71
C PRO A 47 -7.07 -9.87 -0.14
N ASP A 48 -5.79 -9.52 -0.34
CA ASP A 48 -4.83 -10.31 -1.12
C ASP A 48 -3.70 -10.82 -0.22
N ILE A 49 -3.64 -12.16 -0.06
CA ILE A 49 -2.64 -12.80 0.77
C ILE A 49 -1.22 -12.66 0.24
N GLN A 50 -1.02 -12.51 -1.08
CA GLN A 50 0.32 -12.29 -1.64
C GLN A 50 0.83 -10.89 -1.29
N ALA A 51 -0.04 -9.88 -1.37
CA ALA A 51 0.31 -8.53 -0.94
C ALA A 51 0.61 -8.48 0.57
N ALA A 52 -0.16 -9.21 1.38
CA ALA A 52 0.11 -9.35 2.81
C ALA A 52 1.47 -10.02 3.06
N LYS A 53 1.77 -11.12 2.35
CA LYS A 53 3.04 -11.83 2.45
C LYS A 53 4.21 -10.93 2.05
N MET A 54 4.12 -10.14 0.98
CA MET A 54 5.19 -9.21 0.59
C MET A 54 5.46 -8.09 1.61
N LEU A 55 4.46 -7.71 2.42
CA LEU A 55 4.66 -6.77 3.52
C LEU A 55 5.35 -7.40 4.73
N MET A 56 5.19 -8.71 4.90
CA MET A 56 5.78 -9.50 5.99
C MET A 56 7.17 -10.02 5.63
N ASP A 57 7.34 -10.47 4.38
CA ASP A 57 8.59 -10.92 3.78
C ASP A 57 9.52 -9.71 3.64
N GLY A 58 10.61 -9.71 4.40
CA GLY A 58 11.51 -8.56 4.56
C GLY A 58 11.83 -8.28 6.03
N GLN A 59 11.05 -8.86 6.95
CA GLN A 59 11.40 -8.94 8.36
C GLN A 59 11.62 -10.41 8.71
N THR A 60 12.87 -10.85 8.83
CA THR A 60 13.15 -12.07 9.59
C THR A 60 12.60 -11.83 11.00
N PRO A 61 11.66 -12.65 11.50
CA PRO A 61 11.14 -12.48 12.84
C PRO A 61 12.31 -12.42 13.83
N LEU A 62 12.28 -11.51 14.80
CA LEU A 62 13.35 -11.42 15.81
C LEU A 62 13.59 -12.77 16.50
N SER A 63 12.55 -13.59 16.63
CA SER A 63 12.61 -14.94 17.18
C SER A 63 13.36 -15.95 16.32
N GLU A 64 13.60 -15.65 15.04
CA GLU A 64 14.33 -16.51 14.09
C GLU A 64 15.77 -16.06 13.87
N LEU A 65 16.20 -14.95 14.48
CA LEU A 65 17.57 -14.48 14.44
C LEU A 65 18.45 -15.24 15.45
N SER A 66 19.71 -15.49 15.10
CA SER A 66 20.70 -16.00 16.06
C SER A 66 21.07 -14.92 17.07
N ASP A 67 21.66 -15.32 18.21
CA ASP A 67 22.17 -14.39 19.23
C ASP A 67 23.15 -13.37 18.63
N GLU A 68 23.99 -13.80 17.67
CA GLU A 68 24.95 -12.96 16.95
C GLU A 68 24.24 -11.89 16.11
N MET A 69 23.23 -12.30 15.31
CA MET A 69 22.44 -11.38 14.48
C MET A 69 21.61 -10.40 15.31
N LEU A 70 21.11 -10.85 16.47
CA LEU A 70 20.38 -10.00 17.41
C LEU A 70 21.28 -8.92 18.03
N GLU A 71 22.51 -9.27 18.40
CA GLU A 71 23.46 -8.29 18.93
C GLU A 71 23.86 -7.28 17.84
N GLU A 72 24.07 -7.70 16.60
CA GLU A 72 24.32 -6.79 15.48
C GLU A 72 23.16 -5.80 15.26
N GLU A 73 21.92 -6.28 15.27
CA GLU A 73 20.74 -5.43 15.12
C GLU A 73 20.55 -4.46 16.28
N LYS A 74 20.76 -4.92 17.52
CA LYS A 74 20.79 -4.06 18.71
C LYS A 74 21.81 -2.93 18.56
N GLN A 75 23.02 -3.23 18.12
CA GLN A 75 24.05 -2.21 17.92
C GLN A 75 23.69 -1.23 16.79
N ARG A 76 23.06 -1.70 15.71
CA ARG A 76 22.55 -0.83 14.64
C ARG A 76 21.51 0.16 15.16
N LEU A 77 20.53 -0.31 15.92
CA LEU A 77 19.46 0.51 16.49
C LEU A 77 20.00 1.55 17.49
N LEU A 78 20.94 1.15 18.36
CA LEU A 78 21.59 2.08 19.29
C LEU A 78 22.37 3.20 18.59
N ARG A 79 22.93 2.94 17.40
CA ARG A 79 23.58 3.98 16.58
C ARG A 79 22.56 4.94 15.97
N GLN A 80 21.42 4.42 15.50
CA GLN A 80 20.35 5.27 14.97
C GLN A 80 19.74 6.19 16.03
N LEU A 81 19.48 5.67 17.23
CA LEU A 81 18.95 6.47 18.34
C LEU A 81 19.89 7.63 18.70
N ARG A 82 21.19 7.35 18.87
CA ARG A 82 22.17 8.39 19.14
C ARG A 82 22.18 9.47 18.07
N ARG A 83 22.11 9.08 16.80
CA ARG A 83 22.07 10.03 15.68
C ARG A 83 20.82 10.92 15.72
N GLN A 84 19.67 10.38 16.13
CA GLN A 84 18.44 11.15 16.30
C GLN A 84 18.44 12.05 17.53
N GLU A 85 19.19 11.70 18.58
CA GLU A 85 19.37 12.55 19.76
C GLU A 85 20.35 13.71 19.51
N GLU A 86 21.23 13.57 18.51
CA GLU A 86 22.21 14.58 18.09
C GLU A 86 21.65 15.58 17.05
N ASP A 87 20.54 15.26 16.39
CA ASP A 87 19.80 16.10 15.42
C ASP A 87 18.69 16.93 16.10
#